data_AF-A0A933TH28-F1
#
_entry.id   AF-A0A933TH28-F1
#
_cell.length_a   1.000
_cell.length_b   1.000
_cell.length_c   1.000
_cell.angle_alpha   90.00
_cell.angle_beta   90.00
_cell.angle_gamma   90.00
#
_symmetry.space_group_name_H-M   'P 1'
#
loop_
_entity.id
_entity.type
_entity.pdbx_description
1 polymer ?
#
loop_
_entity_poly.entity_id
_entity_poly.type
_entity_poly.pdbx_seq_one_letter_code
_entity_poly.pdbx_strand_id
1 'polypeptide(L)'
;MNKTLSLALAAAAFCSSPAAAAPSVDWDGAVAVAQASPFAESLRADLQAFRARVRAENAELREAAAPSQPKDAFASAPACASADAVYFRAFSLEEAVRFLQPCAKDLSKAYGLPVSIEKGLVDGKPGILVGVPAMLPQESQVLSDLDCAVREQRKGRLLGLPASVGRVKP
;
A
#
# COMPACT_ATOMS: atom_id res chain seq x y z
N MET A 1 46.78 22.03 52.98
CA MET A 1 46.30 23.34 53.46
C MET A 1 44.78 23.28 53.46
N ASN A 2 44.13 22.98 54.60
CA ASN A 2 43.72 23.93 55.66
C ASN A 2 42.71 24.94 55.08
N LYS A 3 41.41 24.95 55.41
CA LYS A 3 40.76 25.24 56.71
C LYS A 3 39.22 25.12 56.53
N THR A 4 38.49 24.27 57.25
CA THR A 4 37.79 24.47 58.56
C THR A 4 36.52 25.34 58.58
N LEU A 5 35.44 24.75 59.18
CA LEU A 5 34.47 25.30 60.17
C LEU A 5 33.44 26.34 59.67
N SER A 6 32.16 26.43 60.10
CA SER A 6 31.36 25.96 61.26
C SER A 6 29.87 25.88 60.84
N LEU A 7 29.06 24.90 61.27
CA LEU A 7 28.20 24.88 62.48
C LEU A 7 27.19 26.04 62.59
N ALA A 8 25.90 25.73 62.40
CA ALA A 8 24.79 26.40 63.09
C ALA A 8 23.57 25.48 63.17
N LEU A 9 23.34 25.00 64.40
CA LEU A 9 22.11 24.40 64.90
C LEU A 9 20.98 25.45 64.86
N ALA A 10 19.80 25.09 64.39
CA ALA A 10 18.56 25.78 64.76
C ALA A 10 17.45 24.74 64.96
N ALA A 11 16.87 24.79 66.14
CA ALA A 11 15.95 23.83 66.72
C ALA A 11 14.47 24.16 66.40
N ALA A 12 13.64 23.13 66.55
CA ALA A 12 12.18 23.16 66.78
C ALA A 12 11.32 23.71 65.62
N ALA A 13 10.12 23.21 65.34
CA ALA A 13 9.16 22.52 66.18
C ALA A 13 8.39 21.45 65.38
N PHE A 14 8.25 20.28 65.97
CA PHE A 14 7.34 19.22 65.55
C PHE A 14 5.90 19.69 65.85
N CYS A 15 5.21 20.27 64.87
CA CYS A 15 3.76 20.45 64.93
C CYS A 15 3.09 19.15 64.51
N SER A 16 2.83 18.28 65.48
CA SER A 16 1.92 17.13 65.33
C SER A 16 0.50 17.64 65.05
N SER A 17 0.13 17.68 63.76
CA SER A 17 -1.25 17.90 63.34
C SER A 17 -2.08 16.63 63.60
N PRO A 18 -3.29 16.73 64.18
CA PRO A 18 -4.20 15.60 64.24
C PRO A 18 -4.63 15.27 62.81
N ALA A 19 -4.21 14.12 62.30
CA ALA A 19 -4.74 13.55 61.08
C ALA A 19 -6.23 13.24 61.30
N ALA A 20 -7.11 14.20 60.96
CA ALA A 20 -8.50 13.90 60.75
C ALA A 20 -8.57 12.90 59.59
N ALA A 21 -8.98 11.67 59.88
CA ALA A 21 -9.17 10.64 58.87
C ALA A 21 -10.09 11.19 57.78
N ALA A 22 -9.54 11.37 56.58
CA ALA A 22 -10.34 11.75 55.42
C ALA A 22 -11.40 10.67 55.21
N PRO A 23 -12.68 11.04 54.98
CA PRO A 23 -13.70 10.05 54.69
C PRO A 23 -13.27 9.28 53.44
N SER A 24 -13.08 7.96 53.59
CA SER A 24 -12.84 7.07 52.46
C SER A 24 -14.11 7.07 51.61
N VAL A 25 -14.05 7.75 50.47
CA VAL A 25 -15.10 7.69 49.46
C VAL A 25 -15.11 6.26 48.93
N ASP A 26 -16.22 5.56 49.13
CA ASP A 26 -16.47 4.25 48.55
C ASP A 26 -16.73 4.42 47.05
N TRP A 27 -15.63 4.37 46.30
CA TRP A 27 -15.66 4.49 44.84
C TRP A 27 -16.40 3.32 44.18
N ASP A 28 -16.45 2.15 44.82
CA ASP A 28 -17.15 0.98 44.27
C ASP A 28 -18.66 1.19 44.26
N GLY A 29 -19.22 1.78 45.34
CA GLY A 29 -20.62 2.20 45.38
C GLY A 29 -20.97 3.30 44.37
N ALA A 30 -20.09 4.30 44.21
CA ALA A 30 -20.30 5.39 43.24
C ALA A 30 -20.26 4.90 41.78
N VAL A 31 -19.41 3.91 41.48
CA VAL A 31 -19.35 3.26 40.16
C VAL A 31 -20.59 2.42 39.89
N ALA A 32 -21.14 1.72 40.90
CA ALA A 32 -22.37 0.95 40.76
C ALA A 32 -23.60 1.83 40.44
N VAL A 33 -23.73 2.99 41.10
CA VAL A 33 -24.82 3.95 40.82
C VAL A 33 -24.67 4.61 39.45
N ALA A 34 -23.43 4.90 39.02
CA ALA A 34 -23.16 5.43 37.68
C ALA A 34 -23.46 4.40 36.57
N GLN A 35 -23.28 3.10 36.84
CA GLN A 35 -23.55 2.02 35.89
C GLN A 35 -25.04 1.73 35.70
N ALA A 36 -25.87 1.98 36.73
CA ALA A 36 -27.32 1.80 36.73
C ALA A 36 -28.11 3.02 36.21
N SER A 37 -27.41 4.09 35.79
CA SER A 37 -28.08 5.28 35.26
C SER A 37 -28.61 5.02 33.84
N PRO A 38 -29.87 5.37 33.53
CA PRO A 38 -30.42 5.30 32.18
C PRO A 38 -29.62 6.17 31.17
N PHE A 39 -28.90 7.18 31.66
CA PHE A 39 -27.97 7.96 30.85
C PHE A 39 -26.77 7.12 30.37
N ALA A 40 -26.25 6.23 31.21
CA ALA A 40 -25.15 5.34 30.85
C ALA A 40 -25.58 4.32 29.78
N GLU A 41 -26.86 3.91 29.78
CA GLU A 41 -27.41 3.05 28.73
C GLU A 41 -27.51 3.78 27.39
N SER A 42 -28.03 5.02 27.37
CA SER A 42 -28.08 5.85 26.15
C SER A 42 -26.70 6.07 25.56
N LEU A 43 -25.71 6.43 26.38
CA LEU A 43 -24.34 6.67 25.92
C LEU A 43 -23.69 5.39 25.37
N ARG A 44 -23.96 4.23 25.97
CA ARG A 44 -23.48 2.93 25.43
C ARG A 44 -24.10 2.63 24.08
N ALA A 45 -25.40 2.88 23.92
CA ALA A 45 -26.10 2.69 22.65
C ALA A 45 -25.53 3.62 21.56
N ASP A 46 -25.31 4.89 21.86
CA ASP A 46 -24.72 5.87 20.94
C ASP A 46 -23.29 5.48 20.53
N LEU A 47 -22.47 5.03 21.49
CA LEU A 47 -21.11 4.54 21.22
C LEU A 47 -21.12 3.28 20.34
N GLN A 48 -22.06 2.36 20.56
CA GLN A 48 -22.21 1.18 19.73
C GLN A 48 -22.63 1.55 18.31
N ALA A 49 -23.60 2.46 18.15
CA ALA A 49 -24.03 2.96 16.86
C ALA A 49 -22.91 3.68 16.10
N PHE A 50 -22.13 4.52 16.80
CA PHE A 50 -20.96 5.18 16.22
C PHE A 50 -19.90 4.18 15.75
N ARG A 51 -19.57 3.18 16.58
CA ARG A 51 -18.62 2.12 16.20
C ARG A 51 -19.11 1.31 15.00
N ALA A 52 -20.41 1.03 14.92
CA ALA A 52 -20.99 0.34 13.77
C ALA A 52 -20.86 1.18 12.50
N ARG A 53 -21.15 2.49 12.56
CA ARG A 53 -20.99 3.41 11.42
C ARG A 53 -19.53 3.50 10.96
N VAL A 54 -18.58 3.67 11.87
CA VAL A 54 -17.14 3.72 11.55
C VAL A 54 -16.66 2.40 10.93
N ARG A 55 -17.16 1.25 11.38
CA ARG A 55 -16.83 -0.05 10.77
C ARG A 55 -17.39 -0.17 9.35
N ALA A 56 -18.62 0.29 9.12
CA ALA A 56 -19.22 0.28 7.79
C ALA A 56 -18.43 1.17 6.81
N GLU A 57 -18.12 2.41 7.21
CA GLU A 57 -17.32 3.34 6.40
C GLU A 57 -15.91 2.79 6.11
N ASN A 58 -15.26 2.19 7.10
CA ASN A 58 -13.96 1.53 6.88
C ASN A 58 -14.06 0.30 5.98
N ALA A 59 -15.18 -0.42 5.98
CA ALA A 59 -15.39 -1.55 5.08
C ALA A 59 -15.52 -1.06 3.63
N GLU A 60 -16.29 0.01 3.40
CA GLU A 60 -16.41 0.65 2.08
C GLU A 60 -15.07 1.19 1.59
N LEU A 61 -14.30 1.86 2.46
CA LEU A 61 -12.95 2.32 2.11
C LEU A 61 -12.00 1.18 1.78
N ARG A 62 -12.12 0.03 2.46
CA ARG A 62 -11.32 -1.16 2.18
C ARG A 62 -11.73 -1.84 0.88
N GLU A 63 -13.00 -1.82 0.54
CA GLU A 63 -13.51 -2.32 -0.74
C GLU A 63 -13.08 -1.40 -1.89
N ALA A 64 -13.14 -0.08 -1.70
CA ALA A 64 -12.63 0.90 -2.65
C ALA A 64 -11.09 0.86 -2.79
N ALA A 65 -10.38 0.51 -1.71
CA ALA A 65 -8.94 0.29 -1.70
C ALA A 65 -8.54 -1.14 -2.04
N ALA A 66 -9.50 -2.03 -2.36
CA ALA A 66 -9.17 -3.36 -2.82
C ALA A 66 -8.32 -3.21 -4.09
N PRO A 67 -7.19 -3.93 -4.20
CA PRO A 67 -6.34 -3.84 -5.37
C PRO A 67 -7.19 -4.19 -6.58
N SER A 68 -7.39 -3.23 -7.48
CA SER A 68 -8.10 -3.48 -8.72
C SER A 68 -7.41 -4.65 -9.42
N GLN A 69 -8.19 -5.65 -9.83
CA GLN A 69 -7.63 -6.83 -10.50
C GLN A 69 -6.72 -6.38 -11.65
N PRO A 70 -5.53 -7.00 -11.81
CA PRO A 70 -4.60 -6.64 -12.86
C PRO A 70 -5.32 -6.67 -14.21
N LYS A 71 -5.28 -5.56 -14.94
CA LYS A 71 -5.96 -5.44 -16.24
C LYS A 71 -5.02 -5.85 -17.35
N ASP A 72 -5.57 -6.37 -18.45
CA ASP A 72 -4.77 -6.56 -19.67
C ASP A 72 -4.41 -5.21 -20.28
N ALA A 73 -3.19 -4.76 -20.00
CA ALA A 73 -2.63 -3.51 -20.49
C ALA A 73 -2.71 -3.39 -22.02
N PHE A 74 -2.54 -4.50 -22.76
CA PHE A 74 -2.48 -4.50 -24.22
C PHE A 74 -3.88 -4.43 -24.83
N ALA A 75 -4.90 -4.96 -24.17
CA ALA A 75 -6.29 -4.85 -24.62
C ALA A 75 -6.79 -3.39 -24.64
N SER A 76 -6.21 -2.54 -23.80
CA SER A 76 -6.56 -1.12 -23.72
C SER A 76 -5.99 -0.27 -24.88
N ALA A 77 -4.97 -0.77 -25.57
CA ALA A 77 -4.23 -0.04 -26.58
C ALA A 77 -4.51 -0.62 -27.99
N PRO A 78 -5.18 0.11 -28.89
CA PRO A 78 -5.57 -0.41 -30.21
C PRO A 78 -4.37 -0.91 -31.04
N ALA A 79 -3.22 -0.23 -30.96
CA ALA A 79 -2.01 -0.66 -31.66
C ALA A 79 -1.44 -1.99 -31.15
N CYS A 80 -1.76 -2.38 -29.91
CA CYS A 80 -1.34 -3.63 -29.30
C CYS A 80 -2.20 -4.83 -29.71
N ALA A 81 -3.36 -4.64 -30.36
CA ALA A 81 -4.15 -5.73 -30.91
C ALA A 81 -3.36 -6.62 -31.88
N SER A 82 -2.33 -6.03 -32.50
CA SER A 82 -1.39 -6.75 -33.37
C SER A 82 -0.49 -7.75 -32.62
N ALA A 83 -0.29 -7.59 -31.31
CA ALA A 83 0.46 -8.54 -30.49
C ALA A 83 -0.27 -9.87 -30.27
N ASP A 84 -1.62 -9.85 -30.38
CA ASP A 84 -2.50 -11.01 -30.20
C ASP A 84 -2.84 -11.71 -31.51
N ALA A 85 -2.52 -11.09 -32.64
CA ALA A 85 -2.80 -11.68 -33.94
C ALA A 85 -1.96 -12.94 -34.16
N VAL A 86 -2.61 -14.00 -34.65
CA VAL A 86 -1.93 -15.22 -35.08
C VAL A 86 -1.41 -15.00 -36.49
N TYR A 87 -0.09 -14.95 -36.63
CA TYR A 87 0.57 -14.79 -37.93
C TYR A 87 1.04 -16.12 -38.48
N PHE A 88 0.88 -16.32 -39.78
CA PHE A 88 1.43 -17.48 -40.50
C PHE A 88 2.96 -17.42 -40.64
N ARG A 89 3.56 -16.23 -40.49
CA ARG A 89 5.00 -16.02 -40.58
C ARG A 89 5.61 -15.87 -39.20
N ALA A 90 6.74 -16.54 -38.97
CA ALA A 90 7.59 -16.30 -37.81
C ALA A 90 8.32 -14.95 -37.96
N PHE A 91 8.18 -14.08 -36.96
CA PHE A 91 8.95 -12.84 -36.88
C PHE A 91 10.35 -13.12 -36.37
N SER A 92 11.35 -12.47 -36.96
CA SER A 92 12.64 -12.33 -36.29
C SER A 92 12.50 -11.41 -35.07
N LEU A 93 13.42 -11.53 -34.10
CA LEU A 93 13.39 -10.69 -32.89
C LEU A 93 13.42 -9.19 -33.22
N GLU A 94 14.16 -8.77 -34.26
CA GLU A 94 14.24 -7.37 -34.64
C GLU A 94 12.95 -6.87 -35.30
N GLU A 95 12.35 -7.69 -36.17
CA GLU A 95 11.08 -7.37 -36.81
C GLU A 95 9.97 -7.26 -35.76
N ALA A 96 9.91 -8.20 -34.81
CA ALA A 96 8.93 -8.18 -33.73
C ALA A 96 9.05 -6.90 -32.88
N VAL A 97 10.27 -6.52 -32.48
CA VAL A 97 10.49 -5.28 -31.70
C VAL A 97 10.06 -4.05 -32.49
N ARG A 98 10.40 -3.95 -33.78
CA ARG A 98 9.97 -2.82 -34.64
C ARG A 98 8.45 -2.78 -34.80
N PHE A 99 7.84 -3.96 -34.97
CA PHE A 99 6.40 -4.10 -35.15
C PHE A 99 5.61 -3.71 -33.89
N LEU A 100 6.17 -3.97 -32.71
CA LEU A 100 5.58 -3.61 -31.41
C LEU A 100 5.84 -2.15 -30.98
N GLN A 101 6.69 -1.38 -31.67
CA GLN A 101 6.95 0.03 -31.31
C GLN A 101 5.69 0.91 -31.22
N PRO A 102 4.70 0.81 -32.12
CA PRO A 102 3.45 1.56 -31.99
C PRO A 102 2.68 1.19 -30.72
N CYS A 103 2.67 -0.09 -30.35
CA CYS A 103 2.06 -0.57 -29.10
C CYS A 103 2.75 0.05 -27.87
N ALA A 104 4.10 0.10 -27.84
CA ALA A 104 4.84 0.74 -26.76
C ALA A 104 4.45 2.23 -26.58
N LYS A 105 4.25 2.96 -27.69
CA LYS A 105 3.81 4.36 -27.66
C LYS A 105 2.41 4.54 -27.10
N ASP A 106 1.48 3.65 -27.45
CA ASP A 106 0.11 3.72 -26.94
C ASP A 106 0.04 3.32 -25.47
N LEU A 107 0.78 2.29 -25.05
CA LEU A 107 0.95 1.96 -23.63
C LEU A 107 1.54 3.14 -22.85
N SER A 108 2.54 3.82 -23.42
CA SER A 108 3.15 4.99 -22.79
C SER A 108 2.15 6.12 -22.56
N LYS A 109 1.25 6.35 -23.53
CA LYS A 109 0.18 7.34 -23.41
C LYS A 109 -0.87 6.91 -22.38
N ALA A 110 -1.28 5.65 -22.39
CA ALA A 110 -2.30 5.12 -21.50
C ALA A 110 -1.88 5.21 -20.02
N TYR A 111 -0.61 4.92 -19.74
CA TYR A 111 -0.07 4.96 -18.38
C TYR A 111 0.59 6.29 -18.00
N GLY A 112 0.74 7.23 -18.93
CA GLY A 112 1.41 8.52 -18.70
C GLY A 112 2.89 8.38 -18.35
N LEU A 113 3.56 7.30 -18.76
CA LEU A 113 4.96 7.01 -18.45
C LEU A 113 5.66 6.34 -19.63
N PRO A 114 6.97 6.50 -19.81
CA PRO A 114 7.66 5.92 -20.97
C PRO A 114 7.78 4.40 -20.83
N VAL A 115 7.09 3.67 -21.69
CA VAL A 115 7.19 2.22 -21.87
C VAL A 115 8.02 1.96 -23.13
N SER A 116 9.07 1.16 -23.03
CA SER A 116 9.88 0.72 -24.17
C SER A 116 9.66 -0.76 -24.45
N ILE A 117 9.86 -1.15 -25.71
CA ILE A 117 9.91 -2.56 -26.11
C ILE A 117 11.25 -2.76 -26.80
N GLU A 118 12.07 -3.61 -26.21
CA GLU A 118 13.47 -3.78 -26.59
C GLU A 118 13.86 -5.26 -26.67
N LYS A 119 15.03 -5.53 -27.24
CA LYS A 119 15.62 -6.87 -27.22
C LYS A 119 16.25 -7.09 -25.85
N GLY A 120 15.96 -8.21 -25.22
CA GLY A 120 16.52 -8.57 -23.92
C GLY A 120 16.79 -10.06 -23.80
N LEU A 121 17.18 -10.47 -22.59
CA LEU A 121 17.26 -11.87 -22.21
C LEU A 121 16.07 -12.21 -21.32
N VAL A 122 15.28 -13.18 -21.75
CA VAL A 122 14.15 -13.76 -21.00
C VAL A 122 14.51 -15.20 -20.70
N ASP A 123 14.62 -15.55 -19.42
CA ASP A 123 15.05 -16.89 -18.97
C ASP A 123 16.35 -17.38 -19.63
N GLY A 124 17.32 -16.47 -19.81
CA GLY A 124 18.61 -16.76 -20.42
C GLY A 124 18.60 -16.91 -21.95
N LYS A 125 17.48 -16.64 -22.61
CA LYS A 125 17.34 -16.69 -24.08
C LYS A 125 17.00 -15.31 -24.66
N PRO A 126 17.43 -14.99 -25.89
CA PRO A 126 17.01 -13.77 -26.57
C PRO A 126 15.49 -13.70 -26.69
N GLY A 127 14.91 -12.58 -26.27
CA GLY A 127 13.47 -12.35 -26.23
C GLY A 127 13.12 -10.87 -26.21
N ILE A 128 11.83 -10.59 -26.02
CA ILE A 128 11.28 -9.25 -25.99
C ILE A 128 11.18 -8.80 -24.53
N LEU A 129 11.80 -7.67 -24.21
CA LEU A 129 11.66 -7.04 -22.90
C LEU A 129 10.70 -5.86 -23.03
N VAL A 130 9.62 -5.88 -22.27
CA VAL A 130 8.74 -4.73 -22.08
C VAL A 130 9.30 -3.92 -20.92
N GLY A 131 10.01 -2.86 -21.26
CA GLY A 131 10.72 -1.99 -20.34
C GLY A 131 9.81 -0.92 -19.75
N VAL A 132 9.81 -0.81 -18.43
CA VAL A 132 9.27 0.36 -17.70
C VAL A 132 10.39 1.07 -16.92
N PRO A 133 10.21 2.34 -16.53
CA PRO A 133 11.24 3.10 -15.83
C PRO A 133 11.62 2.46 -14.50
N ALA A 134 12.93 2.34 -14.24
CA ALA A 134 13.46 1.73 -13.02
C ALA A 134 13.01 2.41 -11.72
N MET A 135 12.57 3.67 -11.78
CA MET A 135 12.10 4.46 -10.64
C MET A 135 10.70 4.07 -10.15
N LEU A 136 9.97 3.21 -10.87
CA LEU A 136 8.66 2.73 -10.44
C LEU A 136 8.77 1.82 -9.20
N PRO A 137 7.88 1.97 -8.20
CA PRO A 137 7.83 1.04 -7.05
C PRO A 137 7.48 -0.38 -7.52
N GLN A 138 7.90 -1.40 -6.76
CA GLN A 138 7.59 -2.81 -7.08
C GLN A 138 6.09 -3.09 -7.14
N GLU A 139 5.33 -2.39 -6.30
CA GLU A 139 3.88 -2.51 -6.20
C GLU A 139 3.14 -1.60 -7.19
N SER A 140 3.83 -1.04 -8.20
CA SER A 140 3.16 -0.19 -9.18
C SER A 140 2.12 -1.00 -9.95
N GLN A 141 0.91 -0.44 -10.08
CA GLN A 141 -0.18 -1.05 -10.84
C GLN A 141 0.24 -1.35 -12.29
N VAL A 142 1.06 -0.49 -12.89
CA VAL A 142 1.54 -0.65 -14.28
C VAL A 142 2.40 -1.90 -14.45
N LEU A 143 3.29 -2.19 -13.49
CA LEU A 143 4.06 -3.44 -13.52
C LEU A 143 3.15 -4.65 -13.38
N SER A 144 2.17 -4.59 -12.48
CA SER A 144 1.21 -5.68 -12.26
C SER A 144 0.35 -5.95 -13.51
N ASP A 145 -0.17 -4.89 -14.12
CA ASP A 145 -0.99 -4.98 -15.34
C ASP A 145 -0.18 -5.54 -16.52
N LEU A 146 1.04 -5.03 -16.73
CA LEU A 146 1.92 -5.52 -17.81
C LEU A 146 2.36 -6.96 -17.58
N ASP A 147 2.72 -7.32 -16.34
CA ASP A 147 3.16 -8.69 -16.00
C ASP A 147 2.00 -9.68 -16.18
N CYS A 148 0.80 -9.34 -15.71
CA CYS A 148 -0.42 -10.10 -15.98
C CYS A 148 -0.67 -10.25 -17.50
N ALA A 149 -0.60 -9.16 -18.24
CA ALA A 149 -0.86 -9.17 -19.67
C ALA A 149 0.15 -10.01 -20.47
N VAL A 150 1.42 -10.03 -20.09
CA VAL A 150 2.45 -10.83 -20.78
C VAL A 150 2.43 -12.27 -20.28
N ARG A 151 2.51 -12.49 -18.98
CA ARG A 151 2.68 -13.81 -18.38
C ARG A 151 1.40 -14.64 -18.41
N GLU A 152 0.26 -14.05 -18.05
CA GLU A 152 -0.99 -14.78 -17.88
C GLU A 152 -1.79 -14.82 -19.18
N GLN A 153 -2.06 -13.66 -19.78
CA GLN A 153 -2.91 -13.59 -20.98
C GLN A 153 -2.20 -14.16 -22.22
N ARG A 154 -0.89 -13.90 -22.34
CA ARG A 154 -0.10 -14.28 -23.52
C ARG A 154 0.93 -15.37 -23.24
N LYS A 155 0.87 -16.00 -22.07
CA LYS A 155 1.68 -17.16 -21.68
C LYS A 155 3.20 -16.92 -21.81
N GLY A 156 3.64 -15.71 -21.46
CA GLY A 156 5.05 -15.30 -21.52
C GLY A 156 5.60 -15.13 -22.93
N ARG A 157 4.73 -14.84 -23.91
CA ARG A 157 5.13 -14.69 -25.31
C ARG A 157 4.49 -13.48 -25.97
N LEU A 158 5.21 -12.86 -26.89
CA LEU A 158 4.70 -11.81 -27.78
C LEU A 158 5.13 -12.14 -29.21
N LEU A 159 4.17 -12.20 -30.14
CA LEU A 159 4.43 -12.58 -31.55
C LEU A 159 5.17 -13.93 -31.68
N GLY A 160 4.91 -14.86 -30.75
CA GLY A 160 5.55 -16.18 -30.70
C GLY A 160 6.93 -16.24 -30.04
N LEU A 161 7.54 -15.09 -29.72
CA LEU A 161 8.84 -14.99 -29.07
C LEU A 161 8.71 -14.90 -27.54
N PRO A 162 9.68 -15.39 -26.75
CA PRO A 162 9.70 -15.21 -25.30
C PRO A 162 9.62 -13.73 -24.92
N ALA A 163 8.80 -13.39 -23.93
CA ALA A 163 8.63 -12.02 -23.49
C ALA A 163 8.52 -11.93 -21.97
N SER A 164 9.08 -10.86 -21.40
CA SER A 164 8.94 -10.52 -19.99
C SER A 164 8.85 -9.02 -19.78
N VAL A 165 8.32 -8.62 -18.62
CA VAL A 165 8.32 -7.23 -18.17
C VAL A 165 9.55 -7.00 -17.32
N GLY A 166 10.22 -5.87 -17.52
CA GLY A 166 11.42 -5.52 -16.78
C GLY A 166 11.57 -4.03 -16.57
N ARG A 167 12.51 -3.70 -15.70
CA ARG A 167 12.88 -2.31 -15.43
C ARG A 167 14.07 -1.95 -16.28
N VAL A 168 13.92 -0.89 -17.07
CA VAL A 168 14.99 -0.33 -17.88
C VAL A 168 15.41 1.01 -17.31
N LYS A 169 16.71 1.27 -17.38
CA LYS A 169 17.26 2.59 -17.08
C LYS A 169 16.85 3.50 -18.24
N PRO A 170 16.25 4.67 -17.97
CA PRO A 170 15.90 5.62 -19.02
C PRO A 170 17.14 6.11 -19.80
#